data_AF-A0A2D8YYL4-F1
#
_entry.id   AF-A0A2D8YYL4-F1
#
_cell.length_a   1.000
_cell.length_b   1.000
_cell.length_c   1.000
_cell.angle_alpha   90.00
_cell.angle_beta   90.00
_cell.angle_gamma   90.00
#
_symmetry.space_group_name_H-M   'P 1'
#
loop_
_entity.id
_entity.type
_entity.pdbx_description
1 polymer ?
#
loop_
_entity_poly.entity_id
_entity_poly.type
_entity_poly.pdbx_seq_one_letter_code
_entity_poly.pdbx_strand_id
1 'polypeptide(L)'
;MSNQHAPTRWPGRPRPLSGESLSSWFARVAHANGLSPADLYSSILQGGRLNFIDLDRWCDPLVIQTLAERTHTPVDYVTQMGLSAYQGRVYERDDPNASLVWLPPIGGTKKKSFGQQACPLCLDQEKPYLRRTWRLSFVTACRTHGTHLIDRCESCGAPITPSKFKGAISFQGCVRCGSDLRRISVHTASETDLEIQRRLLDIASHGFGYLGTAGHVHSLAYFWILRRLFHLVVAGEYALPLRMHVLSKHDWDIAPSSIRRITVVDLLPPLQRTHAIRIADFLMSDWPHHFIEACDAVGLRKNRLIRDEKKTPFSFLRIVDDSLNHAMTKIAKDQVRAATAYMEKQGIDATPDALSAFMGNKLHTQRCLAPTKRKCLPYGTHRYWKLDGVSPETRAKVKKAAKLAGENVGSWVDRALREKLKVSAPTY
;
A
#
# COMPACT_ATOMS: atom_id res chain seq x y z
N MET A 1 23.46 49.92 -28.42
CA MET A 1 23.67 48.84 -29.40
C MET A 1 22.72 47.70 -29.08
N SER A 2 21.69 47.57 -29.92
CA SER A 2 20.89 46.36 -30.17
C SER A 2 20.54 45.46 -28.98
N ASN A 3 19.47 45.83 -28.25
CA ASN A 3 18.70 44.88 -27.45
C ASN A 3 17.90 44.00 -28.43
N GLN A 4 18.57 43.04 -29.06
CA GLN A 4 17.93 42.04 -29.90
C GLN A 4 17.01 41.22 -29.00
N HIS A 5 15.70 41.42 -29.16
CA HIS A 5 14.67 40.62 -28.51
C HIS A 5 14.97 39.13 -28.76
N ALA A 6 15.52 38.47 -27.74
CA ALA A 6 15.59 37.01 -27.74
C ALA A 6 14.18 36.49 -28.07
N PRO A 7 14.04 35.51 -28.99
CA PRO A 7 12.73 35.03 -29.37
C PRO A 7 11.98 34.62 -28.10
N THR A 8 10.81 35.24 -27.88
CA THR A 8 9.95 35.01 -26.72
C THR A 8 9.44 33.57 -26.66
N ARG A 9 9.66 32.77 -27.69
CA ARG A 9 9.14 31.42 -27.88
C ARG A 9 10.27 30.44 -28.15
N TRP A 10 10.13 29.22 -27.62
CA TRP A 10 11.05 28.14 -27.98
C TRP A 10 10.76 27.60 -29.40
N PRO A 11 11.77 27.12 -30.15
CA PRO A 11 11.55 26.50 -31.46
C PRO A 11 10.60 25.30 -31.42
N GLY A 12 10.84 24.36 -30.50
CA GLY A 12 10.00 23.20 -30.25
C GLY A 12 8.91 23.50 -29.23
N ARG A 13 7.64 23.37 -29.62
CA ARG A 13 6.47 23.71 -28.77
C ARG A 13 5.38 22.65 -28.86
N PRO A 14 5.65 21.39 -28.44
CA PRO A 14 4.63 20.37 -28.46
C PRO A 14 3.48 20.78 -27.52
N ARG A 15 2.24 20.73 -28.03
CA ARG A 15 1.08 20.92 -27.18
C ARG A 15 0.95 19.75 -26.18
N PRO A 16 0.48 20.01 -24.95
CA PRO A 16 0.08 18.95 -24.04
C PRO A 16 -0.92 17.98 -24.69
N LEU A 17 -0.74 16.70 -24.46
CA LEU A 17 -1.70 15.68 -24.88
C LEU A 17 -2.77 15.45 -23.81
N SER A 18 -3.92 14.92 -24.23
CA SER A 18 -5.02 14.66 -23.31
C SER A 18 -4.62 13.68 -22.19
N GLY A 19 -4.74 14.14 -20.95
CA GLY A 19 -4.40 13.40 -19.73
C GLY A 19 -2.90 13.14 -19.53
N GLU A 20 -2.03 13.85 -20.25
CA GLU A 20 -0.57 13.76 -20.09
C GLU A 20 -0.11 14.29 -18.71
N SER A 21 0.92 13.66 -18.12
CA SER A 21 1.54 14.17 -16.88
C SER A 21 2.45 15.35 -17.17
N LEU A 22 2.62 16.25 -16.19
CA LEU A 22 3.54 17.38 -16.30
C LEU A 22 4.97 16.93 -16.61
N SER A 23 5.44 15.87 -15.97
CA SER A 23 6.77 15.27 -16.18
C SER A 23 6.95 14.70 -17.60
N SER A 24 5.91 14.11 -18.19
CA SER A 24 5.90 13.63 -19.58
C SER A 24 5.98 14.78 -20.56
N TRP A 25 5.11 15.78 -20.40
CA TRP A 25 5.06 16.92 -21.29
C TRP A 25 6.35 17.75 -21.20
N PHE A 26 6.86 17.99 -19.99
CA PHE A 26 8.13 18.66 -19.75
C PHE A 26 9.29 17.97 -20.49
N ALA A 27 9.35 16.63 -20.42
CA ALA A 27 10.36 15.88 -21.17
C ALA A 27 10.19 16.07 -22.69
N ARG A 28 8.97 15.99 -23.23
CA ARG A 28 8.71 16.24 -24.66
C ARG A 28 9.09 17.65 -25.09
N VAL A 29 8.83 18.67 -24.27
CA VAL A 29 9.24 20.06 -24.53
C VAL A 29 10.77 20.17 -24.56
N ALA A 30 11.47 19.55 -23.62
CA ALA A 30 12.94 19.53 -23.61
C ALA A 30 13.49 18.90 -24.90
N HIS A 31 13.01 17.72 -25.26
CA HIS A 31 13.49 16.98 -26.43
C HIS A 31 13.15 17.67 -27.76
N ALA A 32 11.99 18.32 -27.85
CA ALA A 32 11.64 19.13 -29.02
C ALA A 32 12.59 20.33 -29.24
N ASN A 33 13.37 20.69 -28.22
CA ASN A 33 14.39 21.74 -28.27
C ASN A 33 15.82 21.19 -28.19
N GLY A 34 16.01 19.88 -28.36
CA GLY A 34 17.34 19.25 -28.33
C GLY A 34 17.99 19.19 -26.94
N LEU A 35 17.22 19.39 -25.87
CA LEU A 35 17.70 19.40 -24.48
C LEU A 35 17.26 18.13 -23.75
N SER A 36 18.05 17.68 -22.77
CA SER A 36 17.52 16.74 -21.78
C SER A 36 16.58 17.47 -20.80
N PRO A 37 15.68 16.76 -20.08
CA PRO A 37 14.84 17.39 -19.06
C PRO A 37 15.67 18.11 -18.00
N ALA A 38 16.83 17.56 -17.62
CA ALA A 38 17.71 18.20 -16.65
C ALA A 38 18.30 19.53 -17.17
N ASP A 39 18.67 19.58 -18.45
CA ASP A 39 19.23 20.79 -19.08
C ASP A 39 18.17 21.87 -19.27
N LEU A 40 16.95 21.48 -19.69
CA LEU A 40 15.84 22.42 -19.75
C LEU A 40 15.55 23.00 -18.37
N TYR A 41 15.49 22.16 -17.34
CA TYR A 41 15.21 22.61 -15.97
C TYR A 41 16.26 23.60 -15.47
N SER A 42 17.55 23.31 -15.65
CA SER A 42 18.65 24.19 -15.23
C SER A 42 18.74 25.48 -16.04
N SER A 43 18.28 25.47 -17.30
CA SER A 43 18.20 26.68 -18.14
C SER A 43 17.12 27.66 -17.68
N ILE A 44 16.03 27.15 -17.07
CA ILE A 44 14.93 27.96 -16.54
C ILE A 44 15.27 28.43 -15.12
N LEU A 45 15.67 27.50 -14.26
CA LEU A 45 16.00 27.76 -12.87
C LEU A 45 17.52 27.61 -12.67
N GLN A 46 18.23 28.72 -12.69
CA GLN A 46 19.70 28.72 -12.53
C GLN A 46 20.11 28.02 -11.23
N GLY A 47 21.01 27.03 -11.33
CA GLY A 47 21.43 26.20 -10.20
C GLY A 47 20.46 25.09 -9.79
N GLY A 48 19.28 25.00 -10.42
CA GLY A 48 18.27 23.99 -10.18
C GLY A 48 18.69 22.58 -10.58
N ARG A 49 18.26 21.56 -9.81
CA ARG A 49 18.59 20.14 -10.05
C ARG A 49 17.34 19.27 -10.09
N LEU A 50 16.94 18.85 -11.29
CA LEU A 50 15.74 18.04 -11.51
C LEU A 50 15.81 16.63 -10.90
N ASN A 51 17.00 16.05 -10.73
CA ASN A 51 17.20 14.64 -10.36
C ASN A 51 16.52 14.18 -9.05
N PHE A 52 16.15 15.13 -8.18
CA PHE A 52 15.54 14.85 -6.88
C PHE A 52 14.11 15.38 -6.75
N ILE A 53 13.54 15.90 -7.83
CA ILE A 53 12.25 16.59 -7.85
C ILE A 53 11.23 15.72 -8.59
N ASP A 54 10.07 15.55 -7.98
CA ASP A 54 8.90 14.97 -8.62
C ASP A 54 8.06 16.10 -9.20
N LEU A 55 8.31 16.46 -10.47
CA LEU A 55 7.64 17.57 -11.14
C LEU A 55 6.11 17.47 -11.12
N ASP A 56 5.57 16.24 -11.15
CA ASP A 56 4.12 16.09 -11.11
C ASP A 56 3.57 16.46 -9.73
N ARG A 57 4.31 16.20 -8.64
CA ARG A 57 3.87 16.55 -7.28
C ARG A 57 4.07 18.03 -6.99
N TRP A 58 5.25 18.55 -7.31
CA TRP A 58 5.61 19.95 -7.06
C TRP A 58 6.50 20.46 -8.18
N CYS A 59 6.11 21.58 -8.76
CA CYS A 59 6.87 22.29 -9.79
C CYS A 59 6.99 23.77 -9.37
N ASP A 60 8.19 24.33 -9.54
CA ASP A 60 8.46 25.71 -9.18
C ASP A 60 7.58 26.67 -10.02
N PRO A 61 6.95 27.71 -9.42
CA PRO A 61 6.11 28.66 -10.14
C PRO A 61 6.82 29.32 -11.34
N LEU A 62 8.13 29.60 -11.24
CA LEU A 62 8.91 30.15 -12.34
C LEU A 62 8.99 29.17 -13.52
N VAL A 63 9.11 27.88 -13.22
CA VAL A 63 9.12 26.82 -14.26
C VAL A 63 7.76 26.73 -14.92
N ILE A 64 6.66 26.74 -14.15
CA ILE A 64 5.30 26.75 -14.69
C ILE A 64 5.07 27.96 -15.60
N GLN A 65 5.42 29.16 -15.13
CA GLN A 65 5.25 30.40 -15.88
C GLN A 65 6.08 30.39 -17.16
N THR A 66 7.34 29.97 -17.09
CA THR A 66 8.21 29.89 -18.27
C THR A 66 7.67 28.88 -19.29
N LEU A 67 7.21 27.69 -18.84
CA LEU A 67 6.58 26.71 -19.73
C LEU A 67 5.34 27.30 -20.41
N ALA A 68 4.47 27.97 -19.66
CA ALA A 68 3.26 28.58 -20.17
C ALA A 68 3.56 29.64 -21.25
N GLU A 69 4.45 30.58 -20.95
CA GLU A 69 4.86 31.66 -21.85
C GLU A 69 5.55 31.13 -23.12
N ARG A 70 6.56 30.25 -22.95
CA ARG A 70 7.40 29.79 -24.08
C ARG A 70 6.70 28.80 -24.99
N THR A 71 5.68 28.08 -24.50
CA THR A 71 4.89 27.12 -25.30
C THR A 71 3.51 27.65 -25.71
N HIS A 72 3.10 28.82 -25.19
CA HIS A 72 1.76 29.38 -25.38
C HIS A 72 0.65 28.45 -24.86
N THR A 73 0.88 27.88 -23.67
CA THR A 73 -0.07 27.04 -22.94
C THR A 73 -0.56 27.82 -21.71
N PRO A 74 -1.87 27.87 -21.41
CA PRO A 74 -2.37 28.59 -20.23
C PRO A 74 -1.72 28.09 -18.93
N VAL A 75 -1.34 29.00 -18.04
CA VAL A 75 -0.71 28.69 -16.73
C VAL A 75 -1.57 27.72 -15.91
N ASP A 76 -2.89 27.93 -15.89
CA ASP A 76 -3.83 27.06 -15.18
C ASP A 76 -3.81 25.63 -15.74
N TYR A 77 -3.70 25.50 -17.06
CA TYR A 77 -3.61 24.19 -17.70
C TYR A 77 -2.33 23.47 -17.29
N VAL A 78 -1.18 24.14 -17.35
CA VAL A 78 0.12 23.58 -16.92
C VAL A 78 0.07 23.15 -15.47
N THR A 79 -0.50 23.99 -14.59
CA THR A 79 -0.66 23.69 -13.16
C THR A 79 -1.55 22.45 -12.95
N GLN A 80 -2.66 22.35 -13.69
CA GLN A 80 -3.57 21.22 -13.60
C GLN A 80 -2.93 19.91 -14.10
N MET A 81 -1.90 19.92 -14.95
CA MET A 81 -1.18 18.70 -15.34
C MET A 81 -0.46 18.00 -14.16
N GLY A 82 -0.23 18.71 -13.06
CA GLY A 82 0.31 18.15 -11.82
C GLY A 82 -0.70 17.33 -11.00
N LEU A 83 -0.23 16.76 -9.90
CA LEU A 83 -1.00 15.96 -8.96
C LEU A 83 -1.93 16.79 -8.08
N SER A 84 -1.74 18.11 -8.03
CA SER A 84 -2.66 19.06 -7.38
C SER A 84 -4.09 18.95 -7.89
N ALA A 85 -4.29 18.46 -9.12
CA ALA A 85 -5.61 18.16 -9.67
C ALA A 85 -6.41 17.12 -8.85
N TYR A 86 -5.74 16.30 -8.04
CA TYR A 86 -6.36 15.31 -7.15
C TYR A 86 -6.51 15.78 -5.71
N GLN A 87 -6.03 16.98 -5.37
CA GLN A 87 -6.20 17.55 -4.03
C GLN A 87 -7.69 17.80 -3.75
N GLY A 88 -8.10 17.52 -2.51
CA GLY A 88 -9.50 17.58 -2.10
C GLY A 88 -10.35 16.40 -2.60
N ARG A 89 -9.85 15.56 -3.52
CA ARG A 89 -10.59 14.40 -4.05
C ARG A 89 -9.99 13.06 -3.63
N VAL A 90 -8.69 12.87 -3.87
CA VAL A 90 -7.96 11.62 -3.55
C VAL A 90 -7.16 11.77 -2.26
N TYR A 91 -6.60 12.95 -2.03
CA TYR A 91 -5.89 13.31 -0.80
C TYR A 91 -6.31 14.71 -0.34
N GLU A 92 -6.25 14.98 0.96
CA GLU A 92 -6.77 16.22 1.53
C GLU A 92 -5.77 17.38 1.40
N ARG A 93 -4.57 17.21 1.96
CA ARG A 93 -3.49 18.20 1.95
C ARG A 93 -2.16 17.54 1.63
N ASP A 94 -1.29 18.29 0.99
CA ASP A 94 0.09 17.85 0.73
C ASP A 94 0.99 18.19 1.93
N ASP A 95 1.72 17.20 2.43
CA ASP A 95 2.85 17.38 3.36
C ASP A 95 4.13 16.99 2.60
N PRO A 96 5.01 17.96 2.28
CA PRO A 96 6.25 17.71 1.53
C PRO A 96 7.14 16.62 2.14
N ASN A 97 7.03 16.36 3.44
CA ASN A 97 7.83 15.36 4.15
C ASN A 97 7.21 13.94 4.12
N ALA A 98 5.94 13.82 3.76
CA ALA A 98 5.20 12.56 3.70
C ALA A 98 4.99 12.09 2.26
N SER A 99 4.62 10.82 2.07
CA SER A 99 4.09 10.35 0.79
C SER A 99 2.61 10.72 0.68
N LEU A 100 2.17 11.20 -0.47
CA LEU A 100 0.75 11.38 -0.75
C LEU A 100 0.04 10.02 -0.81
N VAL A 101 -1.14 9.94 -0.20
CA VAL A 101 -1.97 8.73 -0.24
C VAL A 101 -2.38 8.47 -1.69
N TRP A 102 -2.27 7.21 -2.13
CA TRP A 102 -2.48 6.78 -3.52
C TRP A 102 -1.55 7.38 -4.57
N LEU A 103 -0.56 8.19 -4.20
CA LEU A 103 0.32 8.91 -5.13
C LEU A 103 1.78 8.76 -4.68
N PRO A 104 2.37 7.55 -4.82
CA PRO A 104 3.77 7.34 -4.49
C PRO A 104 4.69 8.28 -5.29
N PRO A 105 5.81 8.74 -4.71
CA PRO A 105 6.77 9.60 -5.40
C PRO A 105 7.30 8.93 -6.68
N ILE A 106 7.70 9.74 -7.64
CA ILE A 106 8.42 9.26 -8.81
C ILE A 106 9.68 8.50 -8.36
N GLY A 107 9.97 7.37 -9.01
CA GLY A 107 11.14 6.57 -8.67
C GLY A 107 12.45 7.32 -8.92
N GLY A 108 13.57 6.85 -8.35
CA GLY A 108 14.91 7.35 -8.68
C GLY A 108 15.51 8.38 -7.73
N THR A 109 14.90 8.62 -6.56
CA THR A 109 15.46 9.40 -5.43
C THR A 109 16.18 8.49 -4.42
N LYS A 110 16.65 9.03 -3.28
CA LYS A 110 17.31 8.28 -2.18
C LYS A 110 16.47 7.11 -1.65
N LYS A 111 15.14 7.13 -1.84
CA LYS A 111 14.21 6.08 -1.39
C LYS A 111 13.70 5.29 -2.60
N LYS A 112 13.57 3.96 -2.43
CA LYS A 112 12.99 3.08 -3.45
C LYS A 112 11.52 3.42 -3.65
N SER A 113 11.14 3.82 -4.86
CA SER A 113 9.76 4.12 -5.26
C SER A 113 9.53 3.75 -6.72
N PHE A 114 8.27 3.44 -7.07
CA PHE A 114 7.81 3.01 -8.40
C PHE A 114 6.56 3.79 -8.82
N GLY A 115 6.50 5.08 -8.47
CA GLY A 115 5.28 5.88 -8.65
C GLY A 115 4.97 6.31 -10.07
N GLN A 116 5.87 6.08 -11.02
CA GLN A 116 5.56 6.23 -12.45
C GLN A 116 5.29 4.85 -13.06
N GLN A 117 4.16 4.74 -13.75
CA GLN A 117 3.79 3.56 -14.50
C GLN A 117 3.74 3.88 -16.00
N ALA A 118 3.79 2.85 -16.84
CA ALA A 118 3.63 2.95 -18.28
C ALA A 118 2.88 1.75 -18.85
N CYS A 119 2.26 1.93 -20.01
CA CYS A 119 1.73 0.84 -20.82
C CYS A 119 2.70 0.59 -21.98
N PRO A 120 3.29 -0.62 -22.12
CA PRO A 120 4.22 -0.93 -23.21
C PRO A 120 3.64 -0.60 -24.61
N LEU A 121 2.35 -0.90 -24.81
CA LEU A 121 1.64 -0.64 -26.05
C LEU A 121 1.40 0.86 -26.32
N CYS A 122 1.19 1.69 -25.29
CA CYS A 122 1.12 3.14 -25.47
C CYS A 122 2.49 3.74 -25.79
N LEU A 123 3.57 3.12 -25.33
CA LEU A 123 4.94 3.57 -25.63
C LEU A 123 5.37 3.28 -27.07
N ASP A 124 4.70 2.33 -27.74
CA ASP A 124 4.96 1.96 -29.14
C ASP A 124 4.15 2.80 -30.16
N GLN A 125 3.25 3.64 -29.68
CA GLN A 125 2.51 4.57 -30.55
C GLN A 125 3.43 5.68 -31.10
N GLU A 126 3.02 6.32 -32.20
CA GLU A 126 3.75 7.41 -32.86
C GLU A 126 4.14 8.55 -31.89
N LYS A 127 3.24 8.88 -30.95
CA LYS A 127 3.41 9.94 -29.96
C LYS A 127 3.32 9.37 -28.55
N PRO A 128 4.39 8.72 -28.04
CA PRO A 128 4.36 8.13 -26.72
C PRO A 128 4.35 9.23 -25.65
N TYR A 129 3.50 9.04 -24.64
CA TYR A 129 3.43 9.93 -23.49
C TYR A 129 2.97 9.16 -22.25
N LEU A 130 3.30 9.70 -21.08
CA LEU A 130 2.88 9.13 -19.81
C LEU A 130 1.66 9.86 -19.29
N ARG A 131 0.65 9.09 -18.86
CA ARG A 131 -0.61 9.65 -18.38
C ARG A 131 -0.50 10.07 -16.92
N ARG A 132 -1.13 11.19 -16.57
CA ARG A 132 -1.26 11.67 -15.18
C ARG A 132 -1.98 10.65 -14.30
N THR A 133 -2.98 9.94 -14.83
CA THR A 133 -3.73 8.92 -14.07
C THR A 133 -2.86 7.72 -13.69
N TRP A 134 -1.79 7.44 -14.44
CA TRP A 134 -0.85 6.36 -14.12
C TRP A 134 0.02 6.63 -12.89
N ARG A 135 -0.08 7.83 -12.30
CA ARG A 135 0.52 8.17 -11.00
C ARG A 135 -0.32 7.67 -9.82
N LEU A 136 -1.61 7.37 -10.02
CA LEU A 136 -2.51 6.87 -8.99
C LEU A 136 -2.24 5.39 -8.75
N SER A 137 -1.94 4.99 -7.50
CA SER A 137 -1.56 3.61 -7.21
C SER A 137 -2.72 2.62 -7.28
N PHE A 138 -3.97 3.09 -7.40
CA PHE A 138 -5.10 2.23 -7.75
C PHE A 138 -5.31 2.05 -9.27
N VAL A 139 -4.56 2.78 -10.11
CA VAL A 139 -4.56 2.59 -11.56
C VAL A 139 -3.46 1.60 -11.91
N THR A 140 -3.86 0.38 -12.24
CA THR A 140 -2.96 -0.76 -12.47
C THR A 140 -3.04 -1.32 -13.88
N ALA A 141 -4.00 -0.87 -14.69
CA ALA A 141 -4.19 -1.29 -16.07
C ALA A 141 -4.41 -0.09 -17.01
N CYS A 142 -4.01 -0.25 -18.27
CA CYS A 142 -4.23 0.74 -19.31
C CYS A 142 -5.69 0.72 -19.77
N ARG A 143 -6.38 1.87 -19.70
CA ARG A 143 -7.77 1.99 -20.21
C ARG A 143 -7.89 1.80 -21.72
N THR A 144 -6.82 2.07 -22.47
CA THR A 144 -6.84 1.99 -23.94
C THR A 144 -6.59 0.58 -24.43
N HIS A 145 -5.65 -0.14 -23.80
CA HIS A 145 -5.21 -1.45 -24.28
C HIS A 145 -5.67 -2.62 -23.41
N GLY A 146 -6.28 -2.36 -22.25
CA GLY A 146 -6.74 -3.41 -21.34
C GLY A 146 -5.61 -4.25 -20.74
N THR A 147 -4.35 -3.79 -20.78
CA THR A 147 -3.21 -4.53 -20.22
C THR A 147 -2.76 -3.96 -18.89
N HIS A 148 -2.23 -4.80 -18.01
CA HIS A 148 -1.54 -4.33 -16.80
C HIS A 148 -0.39 -3.38 -17.16
N LEU A 149 -0.26 -2.34 -16.34
CA LEU A 149 0.83 -1.38 -16.46
C LEU A 149 2.12 -1.97 -15.91
N ILE A 150 3.24 -1.45 -16.38
CA ILE A 150 4.57 -1.70 -15.80
C ILE A 150 5.00 -0.49 -14.97
N ASP A 151 5.76 -0.71 -13.90
CA ASP A 151 6.28 0.35 -13.03
C ASP A 151 7.81 0.27 -12.84
N ARG A 152 8.43 -0.75 -13.44
CA ARG A 152 9.85 -1.03 -13.41
C ARG A 152 10.28 -1.71 -14.70
N CYS A 153 11.56 -1.59 -15.04
CA CYS A 153 12.19 -2.42 -16.07
C CYS A 153 12.24 -3.88 -15.61
N GLU A 154 11.82 -4.82 -16.45
CA GLU A 154 11.88 -6.26 -16.14
C GLU A 154 13.32 -6.79 -16.11
N SER A 155 14.22 -6.24 -16.94
CA SER A 155 15.60 -6.71 -17.03
C SER A 155 16.46 -6.30 -15.82
N CYS A 156 16.28 -5.09 -15.29
CA CYS A 156 17.15 -4.56 -14.21
C CYS A 156 16.41 -4.07 -12.96
N GLY A 157 15.07 -4.09 -12.95
CA GLY A 157 14.25 -3.65 -11.83
C GLY A 157 14.28 -2.14 -11.55
N ALA A 158 14.91 -1.33 -12.41
CA ALA A 158 14.96 0.13 -12.25
C ALA A 158 13.57 0.75 -12.45
N PRO A 159 13.21 1.78 -11.68
CA PRO A 159 11.94 2.49 -11.87
C PRO A 159 11.93 3.26 -13.19
N ILE A 160 10.71 3.49 -13.71
CA ILE A 160 10.49 4.39 -14.84
C ILE A 160 10.63 5.84 -14.35
N THR A 161 11.51 6.63 -14.97
CA THR A 161 11.85 7.99 -14.51
C THR A 161 11.89 8.98 -15.66
N PRO A 162 10.77 9.69 -15.93
CA PRO A 162 10.60 10.67 -17.00
C PRO A 162 11.70 11.73 -17.07
N SER A 163 12.13 12.22 -15.90
CA SER A 163 13.16 13.25 -15.77
C SER A 163 14.56 12.82 -16.23
N LYS A 164 14.81 11.51 -16.41
CA LYS A 164 16.14 10.98 -16.75
C LYS A 164 16.25 10.46 -18.17
N PHE A 165 15.18 10.51 -18.96
CA PHE A 165 15.27 10.10 -20.36
C PHE A 165 16.04 11.13 -21.20
N LYS A 166 16.74 10.65 -22.23
CA LYS A 166 17.60 11.46 -23.12
C LYS A 166 17.18 11.25 -24.58
N GLY A 167 17.13 12.31 -25.38
CA GLY A 167 16.97 12.26 -26.84
C GLY A 167 15.53 12.36 -27.38
N ALA A 168 15.39 12.46 -28.71
CA ALA A 168 14.15 12.86 -29.40
C ALA A 168 12.96 11.88 -29.29
N ILE A 169 13.16 10.61 -28.92
CA ILE A 169 12.09 9.60 -28.74
C ILE A 169 12.29 8.91 -27.38
N SER A 170 11.80 9.55 -26.34
CA SER A 170 12.31 9.38 -24.97
C SER A 170 11.20 8.89 -24.02
N PHE A 171 10.77 7.65 -24.14
CA PHE A 171 10.03 6.93 -23.07
C PHE A 171 10.19 5.40 -23.16
N GLN A 172 10.78 4.92 -24.25
CA GLN A 172 10.76 3.52 -24.65
C GLN A 172 11.90 2.71 -24.05
N GLY A 173 13.05 3.31 -23.74
CA GLY A 173 14.22 2.59 -23.20
C GLY A 173 14.41 2.79 -21.70
N CYS A 174 14.81 1.75 -20.98
CA CYS A 174 15.19 1.87 -19.58
C CYS A 174 16.42 2.78 -19.42
N VAL A 175 16.30 3.85 -18.61
CA VAL A 175 17.40 4.80 -18.36
C VAL A 175 18.64 4.19 -17.67
N ARG A 176 18.52 2.96 -17.13
CA ARG A 176 19.62 2.26 -16.45
C ARG A 176 20.34 1.27 -17.36
N CYS A 177 19.60 0.32 -17.94
CA CYS A 177 20.19 -0.78 -18.72
C CYS A 177 19.92 -0.70 -20.23
N GLY A 178 19.14 0.28 -20.69
CA GLY A 178 18.80 0.44 -22.10
C GLY A 178 17.76 -0.53 -22.65
N SER A 179 17.23 -1.47 -21.85
CA SER A 179 16.21 -2.42 -22.33
C SER A 179 14.97 -1.71 -22.87
N ASP A 180 14.40 -2.22 -23.95
CA ASP A 180 13.17 -1.68 -24.53
C ASP A 180 11.95 -2.04 -23.65
N LEU A 181 11.33 -1.02 -23.05
CA LEU A 181 10.14 -1.12 -22.21
C LEU A 181 8.88 -1.46 -23.01
N ARG A 182 8.92 -1.39 -24.35
CA ARG A 182 7.81 -1.80 -25.23
C ARG A 182 7.75 -3.31 -25.42
N ARG A 183 8.90 -3.98 -25.36
CA ARG A 183 9.06 -5.42 -25.65
C ARG A 183 8.84 -6.31 -24.42
N ILE A 184 8.19 -5.75 -23.40
CA ILE A 184 7.85 -6.47 -22.17
C ILE A 184 6.58 -7.29 -22.40
N SER A 185 6.54 -8.50 -21.83
CA SER A 185 5.35 -9.34 -21.82
C SER A 185 4.18 -8.61 -21.16
N VAL A 186 3.13 -8.36 -21.94
CA VAL A 186 1.91 -7.72 -21.44
C VAL A 186 0.91 -8.77 -20.96
N HIS A 187 0.36 -8.55 -19.79
CA HIS A 187 -0.73 -9.36 -19.24
C HIS A 187 -2.05 -8.60 -19.39
N THR A 188 -3.06 -9.25 -19.94
CA THR A 188 -4.41 -8.67 -20.06
C THR A 188 -5.04 -8.54 -18.68
N ALA A 189 -5.60 -7.37 -18.39
CA ALA A 189 -6.42 -7.14 -17.21
C ALA A 189 -7.83 -7.67 -17.47
N SER A 190 -8.45 -8.26 -16.45
CA SER A 190 -9.84 -8.72 -16.58
C SER A 190 -10.80 -7.53 -16.71
N GLU A 191 -11.97 -7.75 -17.31
CA GLU A 191 -12.99 -6.70 -17.42
C GLU A 191 -13.39 -6.18 -16.03
N THR A 192 -13.60 -7.07 -15.06
CA THR A 192 -13.90 -6.68 -13.67
C THR A 192 -12.87 -5.71 -13.08
N ASP A 193 -11.58 -5.90 -13.32
CA ASP A 193 -10.56 -4.97 -12.83
C ASP A 193 -10.62 -3.62 -13.53
N LEU A 194 -10.91 -3.62 -14.84
CA LEU A 194 -11.08 -2.39 -15.63
C LEU A 194 -12.32 -1.62 -15.19
N GLU A 195 -13.42 -2.31 -14.85
CA GLU A 195 -14.64 -1.72 -14.29
C GLU A 195 -14.40 -1.08 -12.93
N ILE A 196 -13.75 -1.80 -12.01
CA ILE A 196 -13.37 -1.28 -10.69
C ILE A 196 -12.50 -0.02 -10.88
N GLN A 197 -11.45 -0.12 -11.70
CA GLN A 197 -10.55 1.01 -11.95
C GLN A 197 -11.29 2.21 -12.57
N ARG A 198 -12.21 1.98 -13.50
CA ARG A 198 -13.03 3.02 -14.12
C ARG A 198 -13.90 3.73 -13.08
N ARG A 199 -14.61 2.97 -12.23
CA ARG A 199 -15.39 3.54 -11.13
C ARG A 199 -14.52 4.37 -10.17
N LEU A 200 -13.33 3.88 -9.81
CA LEU A 200 -12.41 4.63 -8.94
C LEU A 200 -11.92 5.93 -9.59
N LEU A 201 -11.62 5.91 -10.89
CA LEU A 201 -11.27 7.13 -11.62
C LEU A 201 -12.43 8.13 -11.70
N ASP A 202 -13.65 7.63 -11.88
CA ASP A 202 -14.85 8.47 -11.90
C ASP A 202 -15.07 9.13 -10.54
N ILE A 203 -14.93 8.39 -9.43
CA ILE A 203 -14.98 8.93 -8.06
C ILE A 203 -13.88 9.98 -7.85
N ALA A 204 -12.66 9.72 -8.31
CA ALA A 204 -11.54 10.66 -8.22
C ALA A 204 -11.76 11.96 -9.01
N SER A 205 -12.58 11.92 -10.07
CA SER A 205 -12.90 13.09 -10.89
C SER A 205 -14.10 13.88 -10.35
N HIS A 206 -15.18 13.20 -9.96
CA HIS A 206 -16.43 13.83 -9.52
C HIS A 206 -16.44 14.21 -8.04
N GLY A 207 -15.62 13.57 -7.20
CA GLY A 207 -15.50 13.90 -5.77
C GLY A 207 -16.47 13.16 -4.83
N PHE A 208 -17.27 12.22 -5.33
CA PHE A 208 -18.20 11.42 -4.54
C PHE A 208 -18.26 9.98 -5.03
N GLY A 209 -18.54 9.04 -4.13
CA GLY A 209 -18.73 7.63 -4.45
C GLY A 209 -19.84 7.00 -3.61
N TYR A 210 -20.51 5.99 -4.16
CA TYR A 210 -21.54 5.23 -3.44
C TYR A 210 -20.90 4.14 -2.56
N LEU A 211 -21.35 4.03 -1.31
CA LEU A 211 -20.82 3.10 -0.31
C LEU A 211 -21.96 2.36 0.41
N GLY A 212 -22.63 1.45 -0.31
CA GLY A 212 -23.67 0.59 0.24
C GLY A 212 -24.70 1.35 1.09
N THR A 213 -24.94 0.86 2.30
CA THR A 213 -25.90 1.46 3.25
C THR A 213 -25.51 2.87 3.73
N ALA A 214 -24.25 3.29 3.57
CA ALA A 214 -23.82 4.66 3.89
C ALA A 214 -24.19 5.68 2.79
N GLY A 215 -24.69 5.21 1.63
CA GLY A 215 -25.10 6.08 0.52
C GLY A 215 -23.93 6.77 -0.16
N HIS A 216 -24.14 7.98 -0.67
CA HIS A 216 -23.09 8.78 -1.29
C HIS A 216 -22.19 9.40 -0.23
N VAL A 217 -20.89 9.12 -0.32
CA VAL A 217 -19.86 9.70 0.54
C VAL A 217 -18.89 10.53 -0.28
N HIS A 218 -18.29 11.55 0.35
CA HIS A 218 -17.21 12.31 -0.27
C HIS A 218 -16.02 11.39 -0.61
N SER A 219 -15.36 11.65 -1.74
CA SER A 219 -14.30 10.79 -2.27
C SER A 219 -13.12 10.61 -1.31
N LEU A 220 -12.80 11.62 -0.49
CA LEU A 220 -11.76 11.49 0.53
C LEU A 220 -12.09 10.38 1.54
N ALA A 221 -13.34 10.29 2.00
CA ALA A 221 -13.76 9.22 2.90
C ALA A 221 -13.73 7.87 2.18
N TYR A 222 -14.21 7.83 0.92
CA TYR A 222 -14.18 6.62 0.09
C TYR A 222 -12.75 6.08 -0.09
N PHE A 223 -11.82 6.92 -0.54
CA PHE A 223 -10.42 6.53 -0.76
C PHE A 223 -9.68 6.23 0.53
N TRP A 224 -10.06 6.84 1.66
CA TRP A 224 -9.53 6.47 2.96
C TRP A 224 -9.95 5.04 3.33
N ILE A 225 -11.24 4.69 3.16
CA ILE A 225 -11.76 3.35 3.46
C ILE A 225 -11.11 2.32 2.55
N LEU A 226 -11.11 2.57 1.23
CA LEU A 226 -10.45 1.69 0.27
C LEU A 226 -8.98 1.50 0.62
N ARG A 227 -8.27 2.57 1.00
CA ARG A 227 -6.86 2.50 1.38
C ARG A 227 -6.68 1.65 2.64
N ARG A 228 -7.58 1.78 3.61
CA ARG A 228 -7.55 1.00 4.84
C ARG A 228 -7.72 -0.49 4.55
N LEU A 229 -8.72 -0.85 3.74
CA LEU A 229 -9.00 -2.23 3.35
C LEU A 229 -7.87 -2.81 2.48
N PHE A 230 -7.37 -2.05 1.51
CA PHE A 230 -6.19 -2.41 0.73
C PHE A 230 -4.98 -2.72 1.64
N HIS A 231 -4.72 -1.87 2.65
CA HIS A 231 -3.68 -2.14 3.63
C HIS A 231 -3.94 -3.39 4.48
N LEU A 232 -5.19 -3.66 4.88
CA LEU A 232 -5.54 -4.86 5.65
C LEU A 232 -5.32 -6.14 4.85
N VAL A 233 -5.67 -6.11 3.56
CA VAL A 233 -5.46 -7.24 2.65
C VAL A 233 -3.97 -7.41 2.36
N VAL A 234 -3.15 -6.36 2.28
CA VAL A 234 -1.73 -6.49 1.92
C VAL A 234 -0.82 -6.75 3.14
N ALA A 235 -1.08 -6.08 4.25
CA ALA A 235 -0.16 -5.94 5.37
C ALA A 235 -0.77 -6.37 6.71
N GLY A 236 0.08 -6.75 7.65
CA GLY A 236 -0.36 -7.18 8.98
C GLY A 236 -0.67 -8.66 9.10
N GLU A 237 -0.99 -9.10 10.32
CA GLU A 237 -1.16 -10.52 10.66
C GLU A 237 -2.42 -11.14 10.04
N TYR A 238 -3.47 -10.35 9.81
CA TYR A 238 -4.74 -10.79 9.23
C TYR A 238 -4.78 -10.75 7.70
N ALA A 239 -3.73 -10.28 7.03
CA ALA A 239 -3.69 -10.14 5.58
C ALA A 239 -3.95 -11.46 4.84
N LEU A 240 -3.24 -12.53 5.20
CA LEU A 240 -3.41 -13.83 4.56
C LEU A 240 -4.76 -14.48 4.91
N PRO A 241 -5.19 -14.55 6.19
CA PRO A 241 -6.52 -15.06 6.54
C PRO A 241 -7.67 -14.34 5.80
N LEU A 242 -7.63 -13.01 5.71
CA LEU A 242 -8.65 -12.24 5.00
C LEU A 242 -8.70 -12.59 3.51
N ARG A 243 -7.54 -12.71 2.85
CA ARG A 243 -7.48 -13.14 1.45
C ARG A 243 -8.05 -14.54 1.28
N MET A 244 -7.66 -15.48 2.13
CA MET A 244 -8.13 -16.86 2.05
C MET A 244 -9.65 -16.93 2.21
N HIS A 245 -10.22 -16.18 3.17
CA HIS A 245 -11.66 -16.15 3.38
C HIS A 245 -12.43 -15.60 2.17
N VAL A 246 -11.98 -14.46 1.62
CA VAL A 246 -12.62 -13.86 0.45
C VAL A 246 -12.47 -14.79 -0.76
N LEU A 247 -11.25 -15.26 -1.03
CA LEU A 247 -10.96 -16.10 -2.20
C LEU A 247 -11.61 -17.48 -2.12
N SER A 248 -11.88 -18.03 -0.93
CA SER A 248 -12.61 -19.31 -0.81
C SER A 248 -14.08 -19.23 -1.27
N LYS A 249 -14.62 -18.00 -1.39
CA LYS A 249 -16.00 -17.75 -1.79
C LYS A 249 -16.14 -17.32 -3.25
N HIS A 250 -15.01 -17.18 -3.96
CA HIS A 250 -15.00 -16.68 -5.35
C HIS A 250 -14.06 -17.49 -6.22
N ASP A 251 -14.49 -17.77 -7.44
CA ASP A 251 -13.66 -18.40 -8.46
C ASP A 251 -12.79 -17.35 -9.17
N TRP A 252 -11.89 -16.72 -8.42
CA TRP A 252 -10.89 -15.80 -8.97
C TRP A 252 -9.57 -16.52 -9.11
N ASP A 253 -8.92 -16.36 -10.28
CA ASP A 253 -7.55 -16.83 -10.54
C ASP A 253 -6.51 -15.96 -9.80
N ILE A 254 -6.60 -15.97 -8.47
CA ILE A 254 -5.74 -15.22 -7.57
C ILE A 254 -5.31 -16.17 -6.46
N ALA A 255 -4.07 -16.65 -6.51
CA ALA A 255 -3.50 -17.38 -5.39
C ALA A 255 -3.36 -16.43 -4.17
N PRO A 256 -3.84 -16.78 -2.95
CA PRO A 256 -3.76 -15.90 -1.77
C PRO A 256 -2.33 -15.44 -1.42
N SER A 257 -1.34 -16.29 -1.72
CA SER A 257 0.09 -16.07 -1.49
C SER A 257 0.77 -15.21 -2.58
N SER A 258 0.10 -14.98 -3.73
CA SER A 258 0.64 -14.18 -4.85
C SER A 258 0.89 -12.72 -4.47
N ILE A 259 0.10 -12.19 -3.53
CA ILE A 259 0.25 -10.82 -3.02
C ILE A 259 1.30 -10.81 -1.92
N ARG A 260 2.45 -10.17 -2.17
CA ARG A 260 3.53 -10.10 -1.19
C ARG A 260 3.12 -9.28 0.03
N ARG A 261 3.37 -9.80 1.24
CA ARG A 261 3.18 -9.03 2.48
C ARG A 261 4.27 -7.97 2.64
N ILE A 262 3.91 -6.70 2.49
CA ILE A 262 4.81 -5.55 2.68
C ILE A 262 4.11 -4.43 3.46
N THR A 263 4.86 -3.59 4.17
CA THR A 263 4.31 -2.48 4.96
C THR A 263 3.98 -1.26 4.10
N VAL A 264 4.85 -0.94 3.14
CA VAL A 264 4.64 0.13 2.16
C VAL A 264 3.98 -0.46 0.93
N VAL A 265 2.66 -0.49 0.95
CA VAL A 265 1.81 -1.19 -0.04
C VAL A 265 1.97 -0.65 -1.47
N ASP A 266 2.34 0.62 -1.65
CA ASP A 266 2.56 1.20 -2.99
C ASP A 266 3.81 0.65 -3.69
N LEU A 267 4.67 -0.10 -2.99
CA LEU A 267 5.80 -0.80 -3.62
C LEU A 267 5.40 -2.12 -4.30
N LEU A 268 4.14 -2.55 -4.12
CA LEU A 268 3.62 -3.71 -4.83
C LEU A 268 3.61 -3.48 -6.35
N PRO A 269 3.98 -4.49 -7.15
CA PRO A 269 3.79 -4.44 -8.60
C PRO A 269 2.32 -4.23 -8.99
N PRO A 270 2.04 -3.65 -10.19
CA PRO A 270 0.68 -3.31 -10.60
C PRO A 270 -0.27 -4.50 -10.59
N LEU A 271 0.17 -5.70 -11.01
CA LEU A 271 -0.65 -6.91 -10.95
C LEU A 271 -1.07 -7.26 -9.50
N GLN A 272 -0.12 -7.27 -8.55
CA GLN A 272 -0.44 -7.54 -7.14
C GLN A 272 -1.31 -6.45 -6.52
N ARG A 273 -1.14 -5.18 -6.94
CA ARG A 273 -2.04 -4.09 -6.56
C ARG A 273 -3.45 -4.34 -7.08
N THR A 274 -3.61 -4.79 -8.32
CA THR A 274 -4.90 -5.14 -8.92
C THR A 274 -5.63 -6.16 -8.06
N HIS A 275 -4.98 -7.28 -7.72
CA HIS A 275 -5.61 -8.33 -6.91
C HIS A 275 -6.02 -7.82 -5.52
N ALA A 276 -5.14 -7.07 -4.86
CA ALA A 276 -5.44 -6.52 -3.54
C ALA A 276 -6.55 -5.44 -3.59
N ILE A 277 -6.63 -4.66 -4.67
CA ILE A 277 -7.72 -3.69 -4.88
C ILE A 277 -9.02 -4.42 -5.16
N ARG A 278 -9.04 -5.48 -5.97
CA ARG A 278 -10.24 -6.30 -6.21
C ARG A 278 -10.81 -6.85 -4.91
N ILE A 279 -9.96 -7.40 -4.04
CA ILE A 279 -10.39 -7.91 -2.73
C ILE A 279 -10.91 -6.75 -1.86
N ALA A 280 -10.20 -5.62 -1.80
CA ALA A 280 -10.62 -4.47 -1.02
C ALA A 280 -11.95 -3.86 -1.51
N ASP A 281 -12.16 -3.85 -2.83
CA ASP A 281 -13.37 -3.38 -3.48
C ASP A 281 -14.56 -4.31 -3.20
N PHE A 282 -14.36 -5.62 -3.23
CA PHE A 282 -15.38 -6.59 -2.84
C PHE A 282 -15.86 -6.36 -1.41
N LEU A 283 -14.94 -6.12 -0.47
CA LEU A 283 -15.28 -5.77 0.92
C LEU A 283 -16.11 -4.48 1.02
N MET A 284 -16.07 -3.60 0.01
CA MET A 284 -16.88 -2.37 -0.06
C MET A 284 -18.17 -2.50 -0.87
N SER A 285 -18.32 -3.52 -1.72
CA SER A 285 -19.42 -3.65 -2.69
C SER A 285 -20.81 -3.76 -2.05
N ASP A 286 -20.92 -4.43 -0.89
CA ASP A 286 -22.10 -4.46 -0.03
C ASP A 286 -21.73 -3.91 1.36
N TRP A 287 -21.39 -2.62 1.40
CA TRP A 287 -20.94 -2.01 2.66
C TRP A 287 -22.09 -1.83 3.66
N PRO A 288 -21.97 -2.33 4.90
CA PRO A 288 -20.78 -2.91 5.54
C PRO A 288 -20.73 -4.45 5.63
N HIS A 289 -21.71 -5.18 5.11
CA HIS A 289 -21.91 -6.61 5.40
C HIS A 289 -20.72 -7.49 5.03
N HIS A 290 -20.19 -7.40 3.80
CA HIS A 290 -19.02 -8.18 3.38
C HIS A 290 -17.78 -7.90 4.25
N PHE A 291 -17.61 -6.64 4.66
CA PHE A 291 -16.51 -6.25 5.53
C PHE A 291 -16.65 -6.84 6.94
N ILE A 292 -17.84 -6.75 7.55
CA ILE A 292 -18.11 -7.30 8.89
C ILE A 292 -17.95 -8.81 8.87
N GLU A 293 -18.58 -9.49 7.92
CA GLU A 293 -18.51 -10.95 7.79
C GLU A 293 -17.06 -11.43 7.68
N ALA A 294 -16.26 -10.80 6.81
CA ALA A 294 -14.85 -11.14 6.67
C ALA A 294 -14.04 -10.87 7.95
N CYS A 295 -14.37 -9.79 8.68
CA CYS A 295 -13.72 -9.48 9.96
C CYS A 295 -14.04 -10.53 11.02
N ASP A 296 -15.31 -10.92 11.17
CA ASP A 296 -15.72 -11.91 12.16
C ASP A 296 -15.15 -13.29 11.86
N ALA A 297 -15.14 -13.71 10.59
CA ALA A 297 -14.57 -14.99 10.17
C ALA A 297 -13.09 -15.16 10.52
N VAL A 298 -12.32 -14.05 10.52
CA VAL A 298 -10.89 -14.07 10.88
C VAL A 298 -10.60 -13.59 12.31
N GLY A 299 -11.63 -13.19 13.06
CA GLY A 299 -11.50 -12.65 14.42
C GLY A 299 -10.82 -11.27 14.49
N LEU A 300 -11.00 -10.42 13.47
CA LEU A 300 -10.51 -9.05 13.45
C LEU A 300 -11.43 -8.12 14.25
N ARG A 301 -10.86 -7.33 15.17
CA ARG A 301 -11.61 -6.50 16.13
C ARG A 301 -11.24 -5.00 16.04
N LYS A 302 -12.07 -4.13 16.65
CA LYS A 302 -11.90 -2.65 16.65
C LYS A 302 -10.46 -2.20 16.91
N ASN A 303 -9.80 -2.75 17.94
CA ASN A 303 -8.45 -2.35 18.37
C ASN A 303 -7.35 -2.56 17.30
N ARG A 304 -7.60 -3.39 16.28
CA ARG A 304 -6.70 -3.58 15.14
C ARG A 304 -7.07 -2.71 13.94
N LEU A 305 -8.32 -2.27 13.87
CA LEU A 305 -8.91 -1.50 12.77
C LEU A 305 -8.77 0.00 12.95
N ILE A 306 -8.83 0.50 14.18
CA ILE A 306 -8.76 1.93 14.48
C ILE A 306 -7.52 2.23 15.31
N ARG A 307 -6.70 3.17 14.81
CA ARG A 307 -5.51 3.68 15.52
C ARG A 307 -5.71 5.08 16.07
N ASP A 308 -6.43 5.92 15.32
CA ASP A 308 -6.72 7.31 15.64
C ASP A 308 -8.15 7.60 15.21
N GLU A 309 -9.06 7.72 16.17
CA GLU A 309 -10.49 7.98 15.92
C GLU A 309 -10.69 9.33 15.24
N LYS A 310 -9.88 10.35 15.57
CA LYS A 310 -10.02 11.71 14.99
C LYS A 310 -9.72 11.77 13.50
N LYS A 311 -8.86 10.86 13.01
CA LYS A 311 -8.47 10.77 11.60
C LYS A 311 -9.26 9.71 10.83
N THR A 312 -10.22 9.06 11.47
CA THR A 312 -11.03 8.00 10.86
C THR A 312 -12.36 8.59 10.39
N PRO A 313 -12.73 8.42 9.11
CA PRO A 313 -14.04 8.86 8.62
C PRO A 313 -15.19 8.24 9.42
N PHE A 314 -16.21 9.05 9.71
CA PHE A 314 -17.38 8.62 10.46
C PHE A 314 -18.06 7.37 9.85
N SER A 315 -18.14 7.29 8.52
CA SER A 315 -18.71 6.15 7.80
C SER A 315 -17.99 4.82 8.03
N PHE A 316 -16.72 4.85 8.46
CA PHE A 316 -15.97 3.66 8.86
C PHE A 316 -16.02 3.45 10.37
N LEU A 317 -15.82 4.52 11.14
CA LEU A 317 -15.80 4.49 12.61
C LEU A 317 -17.11 3.90 13.15
N ARG A 318 -18.27 4.38 12.67
CA ARG A 318 -19.59 3.90 13.07
C ARG A 318 -19.73 2.39 12.89
N ILE A 319 -19.35 1.87 11.74
CA ILE A 319 -19.45 0.43 11.43
C ILE A 319 -18.58 -0.41 12.36
N VAL A 320 -17.34 0.02 12.59
CA VAL A 320 -16.43 -0.72 13.45
C VAL A 320 -16.86 -0.65 14.92
N ASP A 321 -17.42 0.47 15.35
CA ASP A 321 -17.91 0.66 16.71
C ASP A 321 -19.21 -0.11 16.98
N ASP A 322 -20.12 -0.14 16.01
CA ASP A 322 -21.41 -0.81 16.17
C ASP A 322 -21.28 -2.33 16.06
N SER A 323 -20.45 -2.83 15.13
CA SER A 323 -20.43 -4.25 14.75
C SER A 323 -19.17 -5.02 15.18
N LEU A 324 -18.06 -4.35 15.46
CA LEU A 324 -16.76 -5.00 15.74
C LEU A 324 -16.17 -4.63 17.11
N ASN A 325 -16.96 -3.95 17.95
CA ASN A 325 -16.63 -3.55 19.31
C ASN A 325 -17.23 -4.52 20.35
N HIS A 326 -17.18 -5.81 20.08
CA HIS A 326 -17.37 -6.78 21.15
C HIS A 326 -16.15 -6.70 22.07
N ALA A 327 -16.34 -6.03 23.22
CA ALA A 327 -15.36 -6.08 24.29
C ALA A 327 -14.96 -7.54 24.50
N MET A 328 -13.66 -7.84 24.65
CA MET A 328 -13.29 -9.05 25.38
C MET A 328 -14.09 -8.98 26.68
N THR A 329 -15.07 -9.86 26.86
CA THR A 329 -15.94 -9.86 28.03
C THR A 329 -15.02 -9.79 29.24
N LYS A 330 -14.96 -8.64 29.91
CA LYS A 330 -14.24 -8.55 31.19
C LYS A 330 -15.05 -9.42 32.12
N ILE A 331 -14.59 -10.66 32.30
CA ILE A 331 -15.22 -11.56 33.25
C ILE A 331 -15.18 -10.85 34.60
N ALA A 332 -16.34 -10.67 35.22
CA ALA A 332 -16.40 -10.09 36.55
C ALA A 332 -15.73 -11.05 37.55
N LYS A 333 -15.07 -10.51 38.59
CA LYS A 333 -14.39 -11.35 39.60
C LYS A 333 -15.33 -12.39 40.21
N ASP A 334 -16.61 -12.03 40.36
CA ASP A 334 -17.64 -12.90 40.92
C ASP A 334 -18.03 -14.03 39.97
N GLN A 335 -17.98 -13.81 38.65
CA GLN A 335 -18.17 -14.87 37.66
C GLN A 335 -17.02 -15.88 37.67
N VAL A 336 -15.77 -15.42 37.84
CA VAL A 336 -14.63 -16.33 38.02
C VAL A 336 -14.80 -17.15 39.29
N ARG A 337 -15.18 -16.52 40.41
CA ARG A 337 -15.41 -17.21 41.69
C ARG A 337 -16.54 -18.24 41.60
N ALA A 338 -17.64 -17.88 40.94
CA ALA A 338 -18.77 -18.79 40.72
C ALA A 338 -18.38 -19.99 39.83
N ALA A 339 -17.62 -19.74 38.75
CA ALA A 339 -17.11 -20.80 37.88
C ALA A 339 -16.14 -21.73 38.63
N THR A 340 -15.23 -21.19 39.44
CA THR A 340 -14.33 -21.97 40.29
C THR A 340 -15.11 -22.87 41.25
N ALA A 341 -16.08 -22.31 41.99
CA ALA A 341 -16.89 -23.06 42.94
C ALA A 341 -17.73 -24.16 42.27
N TYR A 342 -18.25 -23.89 41.07
CA TYR A 342 -18.99 -24.86 40.27
C TYR A 342 -18.09 -26.03 39.83
N MET A 343 -16.89 -25.74 39.30
CA MET A 343 -15.93 -26.76 38.87
C MET A 343 -15.46 -27.62 40.04
N GLU A 344 -15.17 -27.01 41.19
CA GLU A 344 -14.80 -27.73 42.41
C GLU A 344 -15.91 -28.65 42.91
N LYS A 345 -17.18 -28.20 42.85
CA LYS A 345 -18.35 -29.03 43.20
C LYS A 345 -18.53 -30.24 42.28
N GLN A 346 -18.08 -30.13 41.02
CA GLN A 346 -18.10 -31.21 40.04
C GLN A 346 -16.85 -32.11 40.10
N GLY A 347 -15.94 -31.88 41.07
CA GLY A 347 -14.68 -32.62 41.19
C GLY A 347 -13.65 -32.29 40.11
N ILE A 348 -13.85 -31.21 39.36
CA ILE A 348 -12.95 -30.76 38.29
C ILE A 348 -11.97 -29.73 38.87
N ASP A 349 -10.67 -29.95 38.66
CA ASP A 349 -9.66 -28.98 39.08
C ASP A 349 -9.76 -27.68 38.29
N ALA A 350 -10.18 -26.61 38.98
CA ALA A 350 -10.35 -25.25 38.46
C ALA A 350 -9.00 -24.56 38.20
N THR A 351 -8.11 -25.20 37.44
CA THR A 351 -6.84 -24.59 37.01
C THR A 351 -7.11 -23.37 36.11
N PRO A 352 -6.18 -22.40 36.00
CA PRO A 352 -6.36 -21.24 35.14
C PRO A 352 -6.70 -21.57 33.68
N ASP A 353 -6.14 -22.67 33.16
CA ASP A 353 -6.36 -23.10 31.78
C ASP A 353 -7.71 -23.81 31.63
N ALA A 354 -8.10 -24.63 32.61
CA ALA A 354 -9.43 -25.27 32.64
C ALA A 354 -10.56 -24.25 32.83
N LEU A 355 -10.37 -23.24 33.70
CA LEU A 355 -11.29 -22.12 33.84
C LEU A 355 -11.35 -21.25 32.58
N SER A 356 -10.21 -20.99 31.93
CA SER A 356 -10.20 -20.23 30.67
C SER A 356 -10.92 -20.97 29.53
N ALA A 357 -10.81 -22.30 29.50
CA ALA A 357 -11.54 -23.15 28.57
C ALA A 357 -13.03 -23.21 28.89
N PHE A 358 -13.40 -23.38 30.17
CA PHE A 358 -14.78 -23.44 30.64
C PHE A 358 -15.54 -22.13 30.41
N MET A 359 -14.89 -20.99 30.63
CA MET A 359 -15.49 -19.66 30.46
C MET A 359 -15.35 -19.10 29.03
N GLY A 360 -14.65 -19.82 28.13
CA GLY A 360 -14.41 -19.37 26.75
C GLY A 360 -13.58 -18.10 26.63
N ASN A 361 -12.79 -17.73 27.64
CA ASN A 361 -12.07 -16.45 27.69
C ASN A 361 -10.74 -16.56 28.46
N LYS A 362 -9.74 -15.76 28.08
CA LYS A 362 -8.41 -15.79 28.72
C LYS A 362 -8.37 -14.97 30.01
N LEU A 363 -8.11 -15.62 31.15
CA LEU A 363 -8.07 -15.01 32.49
C LEU A 363 -6.80 -14.19 32.82
N HIS A 364 -6.14 -13.56 31.84
CA HIS A 364 -4.77 -13.01 31.99
C HIS A 364 -4.61 -12.03 33.17
N THR A 365 -5.59 -11.17 33.45
CA THR A 365 -5.57 -10.20 34.56
C THR A 365 -6.18 -10.73 35.87
N GLN A 366 -6.82 -11.89 35.83
CA GLN A 366 -7.57 -12.48 36.95
C GLN A 366 -7.06 -13.89 37.31
N ARG A 367 -5.89 -14.27 36.80
CA ARG A 367 -5.26 -15.59 37.01
C ARG A 367 -5.06 -15.94 38.49
N CYS A 368 -4.91 -14.93 39.34
CA CYS A 368 -4.80 -15.08 40.80
C CYS A 368 -6.10 -15.52 41.49
N LEU A 369 -7.25 -15.47 40.79
CA LEU A 369 -8.54 -15.94 41.31
C LEU A 369 -8.76 -17.43 41.07
N ALA A 370 -7.89 -18.09 40.30
CA ALA A 370 -7.93 -19.53 40.03
C ALA A 370 -6.96 -20.26 40.97
N PRO A 371 -7.38 -21.36 41.63
CA PRO A 371 -6.51 -22.13 42.51
C PRO A 371 -5.33 -22.74 41.74
N THR A 372 -4.11 -22.47 42.20
CA THR A 372 -2.87 -23.03 41.64
C THR A 372 -2.51 -24.34 42.35
N LYS A 373 -2.98 -25.48 41.84
CA LYS A 373 -2.63 -26.82 42.37
C LYS A 373 -1.32 -27.42 41.81
N ARG A 374 -0.49 -26.65 41.08
CA ARG A 374 0.84 -27.12 40.69
C ARG A 374 1.79 -27.05 41.89
N LYS A 375 2.31 -28.20 42.35
CA LYS A 375 3.54 -28.25 43.16
C LYS A 375 4.69 -27.74 42.30
N CYS A 376 5.02 -26.45 42.42
CA CYS A 376 6.17 -25.86 41.75
C CYS A 376 7.42 -26.00 42.64
N LEU A 377 8.51 -26.56 42.08
CA LEU A 377 9.87 -26.43 42.61
C LEU A 377 10.29 -24.93 42.62
N PRO A 378 11.14 -24.49 43.56
CA PRO A 378 11.43 -23.07 43.75
C PRO A 378 12.45 -22.52 42.74
N TYR A 379 12.07 -21.40 42.11
CA TYR A 379 12.86 -20.36 41.41
C TYR A 379 13.65 -20.77 40.13
N GLY A 380 13.69 -19.99 39.04
CA GLY A 380 13.43 -18.56 38.89
C GLY A 380 12.53 -18.17 37.71
N THR A 381 11.56 -17.31 38.00
CA THR A 381 10.35 -17.10 37.17
C THR A 381 10.13 -15.65 36.73
N HIS A 382 11.17 -14.83 36.58
CA HIS A 382 10.97 -13.43 36.14
C HIS A 382 11.94 -12.87 35.08
N ARG A 383 12.56 -13.69 34.22
CA ARG A 383 13.19 -13.16 32.99
C ARG A 383 12.93 -14.00 31.74
N TYR A 384 12.63 -13.25 30.68
CA TYR A 384 12.24 -13.65 29.33
C TYR A 384 13.42 -14.37 28.64
N TRP A 385 13.41 -15.71 28.61
CA TRP A 385 14.46 -16.54 27.99
C TRP A 385 14.43 -16.47 26.46
N LYS A 386 14.72 -15.30 25.87
CA LYS A 386 15.02 -15.20 24.44
C LYS A 386 16.49 -14.89 24.28
N LEU A 387 17.32 -15.91 24.56
CA LEU A 387 18.76 -15.98 24.28
C LEU A 387 19.67 -15.19 25.24
N ASP A 388 19.28 -14.98 26.49
CA ASP A 388 20.19 -14.41 27.50
C ASP A 388 21.32 -15.39 27.80
N GLY A 389 22.57 -14.89 27.76
CA GLY A 389 23.79 -15.70 27.79
C GLY A 389 24.35 -16.12 26.42
N VAL A 390 23.62 -15.90 25.32
CA VAL A 390 24.09 -16.17 23.95
C VAL A 390 24.70 -14.92 23.34
N SER A 391 25.84 -15.05 22.65
CA SER A 391 26.54 -13.90 22.04
C SER A 391 25.63 -13.09 21.09
N PRO A 392 25.78 -11.75 21.03
CA PRO A 392 24.95 -10.91 20.16
C PRO A 392 24.93 -11.34 18.69
N GLU A 393 26.06 -11.82 18.19
CA GLU A 393 26.21 -12.32 16.81
C GLU A 393 25.34 -13.57 16.55
N THR A 394 25.36 -14.52 17.49
CA THR A 394 24.55 -15.73 17.42
C THR A 394 23.07 -15.39 17.51
N ARG A 395 22.70 -14.45 18.39
CA ARG A 395 21.32 -13.96 18.53
C ARG A 395 20.81 -13.32 17.23
N ALA A 396 21.64 -12.60 16.49
CA ALA A 396 21.29 -12.02 15.20
C ALA A 396 21.08 -13.10 14.11
N LYS A 397 21.95 -14.11 14.05
CA LYS A 397 21.82 -15.24 13.11
C LYS A 397 20.55 -16.05 13.36
N VAL A 398 20.22 -16.34 14.61
CA VAL A 398 18.99 -17.05 15.00
C VAL A 398 17.73 -16.27 14.61
N LYS A 399 17.67 -14.95 14.86
CA LYS A 399 16.54 -14.12 14.43
C LYS A 399 16.36 -14.11 12.91
N LYS A 400 17.47 -14.06 12.16
CA LYS A 400 17.46 -14.11 10.70
C LYS A 400 16.95 -15.46 10.18
N ALA A 401 17.41 -16.56 10.78
CA ALA A 401 17.00 -17.91 10.41
C ALA A 401 15.52 -18.18 10.71
N ALA A 402 15.04 -17.80 11.90
CA ALA A 402 13.62 -17.89 12.26
C ALA A 402 12.72 -17.09 11.32
N LYS A 403 13.15 -15.88 10.95
CA LYS A 403 12.43 -15.03 9.99
C LYS A 403 12.39 -15.63 8.58
N LEU A 404 13.46 -16.28 8.13
CA LEU A 404 13.50 -16.99 6.85
C LEU A 404 12.61 -18.23 6.85
N ALA A 405 12.49 -18.91 8.00
CA ALA A 405 11.59 -20.04 8.19
C ALA A 405 10.12 -19.64 8.41
N GLY A 406 9.82 -18.34 8.57
CA GLY A 406 8.46 -17.86 8.85
C GLY A 406 7.96 -18.17 10.26
N GLU A 407 8.84 -18.56 11.18
CA GLU A 407 8.49 -19.00 12.53
C GLU A 407 8.77 -17.90 13.58
N ASN A 408 8.13 -18.03 14.74
CA ASN A 408 8.55 -17.26 15.92
C ASN A 408 9.94 -17.70 16.37
N VAL A 409 10.80 -16.75 16.78
CA VAL A 409 12.16 -17.03 17.26
C VAL A 409 12.19 -18.11 18.35
N GLY A 410 11.21 -18.13 19.26
CA GLY A 410 11.15 -19.14 20.32
C GLY A 410 10.87 -20.54 19.79
N SER A 411 9.86 -20.68 18.92
CA SER A 411 9.49 -21.95 18.29
C SER A 411 10.61 -22.50 17.41
N TRP A 412 11.28 -21.62 16.67
CA TRP A 412 12.40 -22.00 15.82
C TRP A 412 13.60 -22.50 16.65
N VAL A 413 13.91 -21.84 17.77
CA VAL A 413 14.99 -22.25 18.68
C VAL A 413 14.66 -23.58 19.35
N ASP A 414 13.43 -23.78 19.84
CA ASP A 414 13.02 -25.05 20.45
C ASP A 414 13.11 -26.22 19.47
N ARG A 415 12.60 -26.03 18.24
CA ARG A 415 12.70 -27.02 17.17
C ARG A 415 14.15 -27.36 16.84
N ALA A 416 15.00 -26.35 16.65
CA ALA A 416 16.42 -26.55 16.35
C ALA A 416 17.17 -27.25 17.51
N LEU A 417 16.82 -26.95 18.76
CA LEU A 417 17.41 -27.61 19.93
C LEU A 417 16.94 -29.07 20.04
N ARG A 418 15.66 -29.36 19.82
CA ARG A 418 15.14 -30.74 19.82
C ARG A 418 15.78 -31.59 18.74
N GLU A 419 15.93 -31.05 17.53
CA GLU A 419 16.62 -31.72 16.42
C GLU A 419 18.08 -32.03 16.76
N LYS A 420 18.79 -31.05 17.36
CA LYS A 420 20.20 -31.19 17.72
C LYS A 420 20.43 -32.11 18.93
N LEU A 421 19.53 -32.08 19.91
CA LEU A 421 19.60 -32.87 21.14
C LEU A 421 18.89 -34.23 21.01
N LYS A 422 18.30 -34.54 19.85
CA LYS A 422 17.51 -35.76 19.58
C LYS A 422 16.42 -36.01 20.64
N VAL A 423 15.79 -34.95 21.13
CA VAL A 423 14.71 -35.06 22.13
C VAL A 423 13.44 -35.48 21.41
N SER A 424 12.97 -36.70 21.68
CA SER A 424 11.70 -37.22 21.15
C SER A 424 10.51 -36.40 21.66
N ALA A 425 9.41 -36.39 20.88
CA ALA A 425 8.20 -35.69 21.27
C ALA A 425 7.66 -36.25 22.60
N PRO A 426 7.17 -35.40 23.52
CA PRO A 426 6.52 -35.89 24.72
C PRO A 426 5.29 -36.71 24.31
N THR A 427 5.29 -37.99 24.67
CA THR A 427 4.07 -38.80 24.73
C THR A 427 3.15 -38.16 25.77
N TYR A 428 2.05 -37.60 25.29
CA TYR A 428 0.94 -37.13 26.12
C TYR A 428 -0.02 -38.27 26.43
#